data_AF-X1JAA3-F1
#
_entry.id   AF-X1JAA3-F1
#
_cell.length_a   1.000
_cell.length_b   1.000
_cell.length_c   1.000
_cell.angle_alpha   90.00
_cell.angle_beta   90.00
_cell.angle_gamma   90.00
#
_symmetry.space_group_name_H-M   'P 1'
#
loop_
_entity.id
_entity.type
_entity.pdbx_description
1 polymer ?
#
loop_
_entity_poly.entity_id
_entity_poly.type
_entity_poly.pdbx_seq_one_letter_code
_entity_poly.pdbx_strand_id
1 'polypeptide(L)'
;MNPQQELIELQPTREFFIGIDSDGCVFDSMEPKQKEFFCPNVIRFFGLLPVSKIARETWEFVNLYSQTRGVNRFLALIECFKLLQERPEIKERNISIPDIASLIEWTEKETKLGNPALESYASTVNNPQIDLVLKWSKTVNKEIGEWIKGLVPFPNFKESLEKLVRKADAIVVSQTPVEALR
;
A
#
# COMPACT_ATOMS: atom_id res chain seq x y z
N MET A 1 0.83 -23.35 3.92
CA MET A 1 0.82 -23.17 5.39
C MET A 1 0.12 -21.85 5.67
N ASN A 2 -0.91 -21.82 6.52
CA ASN A 2 -1.58 -20.59 6.87
C ASN A 2 -0.63 -19.76 7.76
N PRO A 3 -0.12 -18.59 7.31
CA PRO A 3 0.83 -17.80 8.10
C PRO A 3 0.22 -17.28 9.41
N GLN A 4 -1.12 -17.25 9.52
CA GLN A 4 -1.81 -16.85 10.74
C GLN A 4 -1.86 -17.97 11.78
N GLN A 5 -1.56 -19.21 11.41
CA GLN A 5 -1.70 -20.36 12.30
C GLN A 5 -0.77 -20.24 13.52
N GLU A 6 0.45 -19.74 13.33
CA GLU A 6 1.40 -19.50 14.43
C GLU A 6 0.83 -18.57 15.49
N LEU A 7 0.12 -17.52 15.07
CA LEU A 7 -0.54 -16.59 15.99
C LEU A 7 -1.77 -17.22 16.65
N ILE A 8 -2.57 -17.98 15.91
CA ILE A 8 -3.79 -18.64 16.42
C ILE A 8 -3.45 -19.69 17.47
N GLU A 9 -2.36 -20.43 17.27
CA GLU A 9 -1.93 -21.51 18.16
C GLU A 9 -0.99 -21.04 19.28
N LEU A 10 -0.56 -19.77 19.25
CA LEU A 10 0.39 -19.20 20.20
C LEU A 10 -0.09 -19.42 21.64
N GLN A 11 0.68 -20.20 22.40
CA GLN A 11 0.52 -20.30 23.85
C GLN A 11 1.44 -19.25 24.50
N PRO A 12 0.89 -18.28 25.25
CA PRO A 12 1.70 -17.25 25.88
C PRO A 12 2.75 -17.85 26.81
N THR A 13 4.02 -17.47 26.62
CA THR A 13 5.14 -17.83 27.50
C THR A 13 5.59 -16.65 28.35
N ARG A 14 5.12 -15.44 28.02
CA ARG A 14 5.40 -14.19 28.70
C ARG A 14 4.11 -13.46 29.09
N GLU A 15 4.27 -12.45 29.93
CA GLU A 15 3.16 -11.60 30.39
C GLU A 15 2.58 -10.72 29.27
N PHE A 16 3.42 -10.33 28.31
CA PHE A 16 3.04 -9.45 27.21
C PHE A 16 3.20 -10.16 25.86
N PHE A 17 2.40 -9.72 24.89
CA PHE A 17 2.55 -10.06 23.48
C PHE A 17 2.77 -8.78 22.66
N ILE A 18 3.70 -8.81 21.72
CA ILE A 18 4.00 -7.68 20.84
C ILE A 18 3.99 -8.14 19.38
N GLY A 19 3.07 -7.56 18.60
CA GLY A 19 3.11 -7.62 17.14
C GLY A 19 4.07 -6.57 16.60
N ILE A 20 5.05 -6.99 15.80
CA ILE A 20 6.05 -6.11 15.19
C ILE A 20 5.72 -5.94 13.72
N ASP A 21 5.30 -4.74 13.31
CA ASP A 21 5.13 -4.45 11.88
C ASP A 21 6.50 -4.39 11.18
N SER A 22 6.73 -5.23 10.18
CA SER A 22 7.97 -5.17 9.40
C SER A 22 8.14 -3.84 8.66
N ASP A 23 7.05 -3.30 8.11
CA ASP A 23 7.10 -2.14 7.23
C ASP A 23 7.06 -0.86 8.05
N GLY A 24 8.12 -0.04 7.99
CA GLY A 24 8.18 1.24 8.70
C GLY A 24 8.48 1.15 10.20
N CYS A 25 8.46 -0.04 10.84
CA CYS A 25 8.99 -0.21 12.21
C CYS A 25 10.29 -1.03 12.25
N VAL A 26 10.48 -1.97 11.33
CA VAL A 26 11.75 -2.72 11.20
C VAL A 26 12.59 -2.16 10.07
N PHE A 27 11.99 -2.03 8.88
CA PHE A 27 12.67 -1.60 7.66
C PHE A 27 12.12 -0.27 7.17
N ASP A 28 12.99 0.55 6.57
CA ASP A 28 12.57 1.74 5.82
C ASP A 28 12.08 1.34 4.41
N SER A 29 11.03 0.52 4.37
CA SER A 29 10.46 -0.02 3.14
C SER A 29 9.38 0.88 2.55
N MET A 30 8.69 1.66 3.40
CA MET A 30 7.47 2.36 3.02
C MET A 30 7.74 3.52 2.06
N GLU A 31 8.75 4.33 2.35
CA GLU A 31 9.08 5.47 1.50
C GLU A 31 9.57 5.03 0.11
N PRO A 32 10.51 4.07 -0.02
CA PRO A 32 10.88 3.53 -1.33
C PRO A 32 9.71 2.89 -2.07
N LYS A 33 8.86 2.09 -1.40
CA LYS A 33 7.65 1.50 -2.01
C LYS A 33 6.80 2.58 -2.65
N GLN A 34 6.47 3.64 -1.90
CA GLN A 34 5.56 4.68 -2.36
C GLN A 34 6.16 5.56 -3.46
N LYS A 35 7.44 5.93 -3.35
CA LYS A 35 8.11 6.86 -4.28
C LYS A 35 8.59 6.20 -5.56
N GLU A 36 9.08 4.96 -5.48
CA GLU A 36 9.70 4.27 -6.62
C GLU A 36 8.74 3.32 -7.35
N PHE A 37 7.70 2.82 -6.68
CA PHE A 37 6.80 1.84 -7.27
C PHE A 37 5.37 2.35 -7.40
N PHE A 38 4.73 2.75 -6.30
CA PHE A 38 3.33 3.16 -6.37
C PHE A 38 3.15 4.44 -7.19
N CYS A 39 3.82 5.53 -6.83
CA CYS A 39 3.64 6.81 -7.51
C CYS A 39 3.99 6.78 -9.01
N PRO A 40 5.14 6.20 -9.43
CA PRO A 40 5.47 6.11 -10.86
C PRO A 40 4.44 5.28 -11.64
N ASN A 41 3.92 4.21 -11.04
CA ASN A 41 2.85 3.43 -11.65
C ASN A 41 1.53 4.20 -11.72
N VAL A 42 1.19 5.00 -10.71
CA VAL A 42 0.01 5.87 -10.79
C VAL A 42 0.15 6.86 -11.96
N ILE A 43 1.30 7.50 -12.09
CA ILE A 43 1.57 8.44 -13.18
C ILE A 43 1.46 7.76 -14.54
N ARG A 44 2.05 6.56 -14.66
CA ARG A 44 2.08 5.78 -15.90
C ARG A 44 0.71 5.27 -16.31
N PHE A 45 -0.01 4.60 -15.41
CA PHE A 45 -1.27 3.92 -15.73
C PHE A 45 -2.42 4.89 -15.94
N PHE A 46 -2.41 6.02 -15.25
CA PHE A 46 -3.51 6.98 -15.27
C PHE A 46 -3.19 8.24 -16.09
N GLY A 47 -2.11 8.21 -16.87
CA GLY A 47 -1.79 9.28 -17.83
C GLY A 47 -1.44 10.62 -17.18
N LEU A 48 -0.92 10.63 -15.96
CA LEU A 48 -0.66 11.87 -15.20
C LEU A 48 0.71 12.49 -15.48
N LEU A 49 1.42 12.04 -16.52
CA LEU A 49 2.74 12.57 -16.87
C LEU A 49 2.78 14.11 -17.04
N PRO A 50 1.79 14.76 -17.69
CA PRO A 50 1.76 16.23 -17.83
C PRO A 50 1.72 17.00 -16.51
N VAL A 51 1.30 16.33 -15.42
CA VAL A 51 1.22 16.88 -14.05
C VAL A 51 2.02 16.05 -13.07
N SER A 52 3.03 15.33 -13.55
CA SER A 52 3.80 14.37 -12.75
C SER A 52 4.35 14.97 -11.45
N LYS A 53 4.79 16.23 -11.46
CA LYS A 53 5.22 16.94 -10.23
C LYS A 53 4.10 17.00 -9.16
N ILE A 54 2.91 17.42 -9.56
CA ILE A 54 1.76 17.62 -8.65
C ILE A 54 1.14 16.27 -8.26
N ALA A 55 1.15 15.31 -9.19
CA ALA A 55 0.77 13.93 -8.92
C ALA A 55 1.67 13.28 -7.87
N ARG A 56 3.00 13.50 -7.94
CA ARG A 56 3.95 13.04 -6.91
C ARG A 56 3.68 13.67 -5.57
N GLU A 57 3.60 15.01 -5.53
CA GLU A 57 3.33 15.74 -4.29
C GLU A 57 2.04 15.26 -3.61
N THR A 58 0.96 15.12 -4.38
CA THR A 58 -0.33 14.66 -3.86
C THR A 58 -0.27 13.20 -3.40
N TRP A 59 0.39 12.32 -4.16
CA TRP A 59 0.56 10.93 -3.77
C TRP A 59 1.35 10.78 -2.47
N GLU A 60 2.47 11.48 -2.36
CA GLU A 60 3.32 11.48 -1.16
C GLU A 60 2.59 12.08 0.04
N PHE A 61 1.82 13.17 -0.14
CA PHE A 61 1.00 13.73 0.92
C PHE A 61 0.01 12.69 1.47
N VAL A 62 -0.78 12.04 0.61
CA VAL A 62 -1.77 11.05 1.04
C VAL A 62 -1.11 9.83 1.70
N ASN A 63 0.00 9.34 1.14
CA ASN A 63 0.56 8.05 1.54
C ASN A 63 1.68 8.11 2.58
N LEU A 64 2.35 9.26 2.75
CA LEU A 64 3.53 9.40 3.62
C LEU A 64 3.43 10.55 4.63
N TYR A 65 2.82 11.69 4.25
CA TYR A 65 2.97 12.95 4.98
C TYR A 65 1.66 13.56 5.50
N SER A 66 0.61 12.75 5.66
CA SER A 66 -0.69 13.17 6.21
C SER A 66 -1.29 12.11 7.14
N GLN A 67 -2.47 12.40 7.69
CA GLN A 67 -3.21 11.49 8.56
C GLN A 67 -3.73 10.25 7.83
N THR A 68 -3.75 10.24 6.49
CA THR A 68 -4.13 9.07 5.68
C THR A 68 -2.95 8.14 5.40
N ARG A 69 -1.77 8.41 5.96
CA ARG A 69 -0.59 7.55 5.82
C ARG A 69 -0.94 6.10 6.19
N GLY A 70 -0.58 5.18 5.29
CA GLY A 70 -0.83 3.74 5.49
C GLY A 70 -2.26 3.28 5.21
N VAL A 71 -3.12 4.14 4.66
CA VAL A 71 -4.45 3.72 4.19
C VAL A 71 -4.32 2.70 3.04
N ASN A 72 -5.36 1.88 2.85
CA ASN A 72 -5.41 0.90 1.77
C ASN A 72 -5.15 1.56 0.41
N ARG A 73 -4.35 0.90 -0.45
CA ARG A 73 -3.92 1.43 -1.76
C ARG A 73 -5.04 1.93 -2.67
N PHE A 74 -6.23 1.31 -2.63
CA PHE A 74 -7.36 1.70 -3.46
C PHE A 74 -8.03 2.96 -2.92
N LEU A 75 -8.18 3.06 -1.60
CA LEU A 75 -8.65 4.25 -0.92
C LEU A 75 -7.64 5.41 -1.08
N ALA A 76 -6.34 5.12 -1.02
CA ALA A 76 -5.29 6.09 -1.29
C ALA A 76 -5.39 6.64 -2.72
N LEU A 77 -5.63 5.76 -3.71
CA LEU A 77 -5.83 6.16 -5.10
C LEU A 77 -7.04 7.09 -5.25
N ILE A 78 -8.16 6.75 -4.60
CA ILE A 78 -9.37 7.58 -4.58
C ILE A 78 -9.08 8.97 -4.01
N GLU A 79 -8.46 9.03 -2.82
CA GLU A 79 -8.16 10.30 -2.15
C GLU A 79 -7.16 11.14 -2.97
N CYS A 80 -6.14 10.51 -3.56
CA CYS A 80 -5.21 11.21 -4.44
C CYS A 80 -5.91 11.87 -5.62
N PHE A 81 -6.87 11.17 -6.25
CA PHE A 81 -7.55 11.67 -7.44
C PHE A 81 -8.52 12.79 -7.10
N LYS A 82 -9.23 12.66 -5.98
CA LYS A 82 -10.05 13.72 -5.42
C LYS A 82 -9.22 14.99 -5.15
N LEU A 83 -8.11 14.88 -4.43
CA LEU A 83 -7.23 16.02 -4.15
C LEU A 83 -6.62 16.60 -5.42
N LEU A 84 -6.25 15.77 -6.40
CA LEU A 84 -5.76 16.26 -7.69
C LEU A 84 -6.81 17.06 -8.45
N GLN A 85 -8.08 16.63 -8.47
CA GLN A 85 -9.17 17.37 -9.13
C GLN A 85 -9.38 18.77 -8.53
N GLU A 86 -9.03 18.97 -7.26
CA GLU A 86 -9.16 20.26 -6.58
C GLU A 86 -8.04 21.24 -6.93
N ARG A 87 -6.87 20.76 -7.38
CA ARG A 87 -5.67 21.56 -7.66
C ARG A 87 -5.92 22.60 -8.77
N PRO A 88 -5.58 23.88 -8.55
CA PRO A 88 -5.71 24.93 -9.57
C PRO A 88 -4.99 24.59 -10.88
N GLU A 89 -3.80 24.00 -10.78
CA GLU A 89 -2.95 23.70 -11.94
C GLU A 89 -3.56 22.64 -12.86
N ILE A 90 -4.41 21.74 -12.32
CA ILE A 90 -5.17 20.77 -13.12
C ILE A 90 -6.24 21.50 -13.94
N LYS A 91 -6.97 22.43 -13.30
CA LYS A 91 -8.03 23.23 -13.91
C LYS A 91 -7.48 24.17 -14.97
N GLU A 92 -6.43 24.92 -14.64
CA GLU A 92 -5.79 25.90 -15.54
C GLU A 92 -5.21 25.25 -16.81
N ARG A 93 -4.73 24.01 -16.70
CA ARG A 93 -4.16 23.26 -17.83
C ARG A 93 -5.19 22.41 -18.57
N ASN A 94 -6.47 22.45 -18.18
CA ASN A 94 -7.55 21.61 -18.72
C ASN A 94 -7.17 20.12 -18.74
N ILE A 95 -6.52 19.64 -17.68
CA ILE A 95 -6.10 18.24 -17.58
C ILE A 95 -7.25 17.42 -17.02
N SER A 96 -7.65 16.40 -17.76
CA SER A 96 -8.66 15.45 -17.31
C SER A 96 -8.01 14.42 -16.38
N ILE A 97 -8.48 14.37 -15.13
CA ILE A 97 -8.16 13.28 -14.20
C ILE A 97 -9.08 12.10 -14.54
N PRO A 98 -8.59 10.86 -14.63
CA PRO A 98 -9.44 9.73 -14.95
C PRO A 98 -10.57 9.55 -13.95
N ASP A 99 -11.72 9.15 -14.46
CA ASP A 99 -12.87 8.80 -13.64
C ASP A 99 -12.59 7.51 -12.84
N ILE A 100 -12.98 7.54 -11.57
CA ILE A 100 -12.79 6.49 -10.57
C ILE A 100 -14.10 6.15 -9.86
N ALA A 101 -15.26 6.58 -10.38
CA ALA A 101 -16.56 6.33 -9.77
C ALA A 101 -16.82 4.84 -9.52
N SER A 102 -16.47 3.97 -10.47
CA SER A 102 -16.63 2.52 -10.31
C SER A 102 -15.73 1.94 -9.23
N LEU A 103 -14.53 2.52 -9.03
CA LEU A 103 -13.66 2.13 -7.93
C LEU A 103 -14.26 2.52 -6.58
N ILE A 104 -14.80 3.74 -6.48
CA ILE A 104 -15.49 4.23 -5.27
C ILE A 104 -16.64 3.28 -4.91
N GLU A 105 -17.54 3.01 -5.86
CA GLU A 105 -18.69 2.13 -5.64
C GLU A 105 -18.28 0.73 -5.16
N TRP A 106 -17.20 0.18 -5.71
CA TRP A 106 -16.67 -1.10 -5.25
C TRP A 106 -16.13 -1.02 -3.82
N THR A 107 -15.35 0.02 -3.49
CA THR A 107 -14.77 0.17 -2.15
C THR A 107 -15.79 0.42 -1.05
N GLU A 108 -16.98 0.91 -1.38
CA GLU A 108 -18.10 1.06 -0.43
C GLU A 108 -18.79 -0.26 -0.09
N LYS A 109 -18.72 -1.25 -1.00
CA LYS A 109 -19.39 -2.55 -0.87
C LYS A 109 -18.46 -3.67 -0.39
N GLU A 110 -17.19 -3.63 -0.77
CA GLU A 110 -16.22 -4.66 -0.45
C GLU A 110 -15.60 -4.47 0.94
N THR A 111 -15.56 -5.54 1.72
CA THR A 111 -15.02 -5.55 3.09
C THR A 111 -13.54 -5.94 3.14
N LYS A 112 -13.04 -6.64 2.11
CA LYS A 112 -11.66 -7.13 2.00
C LYS A 112 -10.98 -6.54 0.77
N LEU A 113 -10.56 -5.29 0.90
CA LEU A 113 -9.90 -4.53 -0.17
C LEU A 113 -8.51 -5.09 -0.51
N GLY A 114 -8.44 -5.95 -1.52
CA GLY A 114 -7.20 -6.54 -2.02
C GLY A 114 -7.32 -7.02 -3.46
N ASN A 115 -6.18 -7.37 -4.07
CA ASN A 115 -6.15 -7.85 -5.46
C ASN A 115 -7.06 -9.05 -5.73
N PRO A 116 -7.17 -10.06 -4.85
CA PRO A 116 -8.09 -11.19 -5.08
C PRO A 116 -9.56 -10.75 -5.18
N ALA A 117 -10.00 -9.86 -4.30
CA ALA A 117 -11.37 -9.34 -4.33
C ALA A 117 -11.61 -8.46 -5.56
N LEU A 118 -10.65 -7.60 -5.92
CA LEU A 118 -10.74 -6.77 -7.12
C LEU A 118 -10.76 -7.60 -8.41
N GLU A 119 -10.00 -8.70 -8.47
CA GLU A 119 -10.00 -9.64 -9.59
C GLU A 119 -11.35 -10.35 -9.75
N SER A 120 -11.94 -10.82 -8.63
CA SER A 120 -13.29 -11.38 -8.65
C SER A 120 -14.29 -10.35 -9.14
N TYR A 121 -14.22 -9.11 -8.64
CA TYR A 121 -15.12 -8.04 -9.07
C TYR A 121 -14.97 -7.70 -10.55
N ALA A 122 -13.74 -7.51 -11.03
CA ALA A 122 -13.43 -7.24 -12.44
C ALA A 122 -14.03 -8.28 -13.38
N SER A 123 -13.97 -9.57 -13.01
CA SER A 123 -14.53 -10.67 -13.81
C SER A 123 -16.06 -10.60 -14.01
N THR A 124 -16.77 -9.83 -13.19
CA THR A 124 -18.23 -9.72 -13.22
C THR A 124 -18.76 -8.43 -13.82
N VAL A 125 -18.06 -7.31 -13.61
CA VAL A 125 -18.56 -5.97 -13.96
C VAL A 125 -18.18 -5.54 -15.39
N ASN A 126 -17.18 -6.18 -16.00
CA ASN A 126 -16.66 -5.87 -17.34
C ASN A 126 -16.44 -4.35 -17.55
N ASN A 127 -15.72 -3.73 -16.61
CA ASN A 127 -15.53 -2.29 -16.55
C ASN A 127 -14.05 -1.92 -16.80
N PRO A 128 -13.74 -1.17 -17.88
CA PRO A 128 -12.36 -0.81 -18.22
C PRO A 128 -11.60 -0.04 -17.12
N GLN A 129 -12.29 0.76 -16.29
CA GLN A 129 -11.66 1.46 -15.16
C GLN A 129 -11.19 0.47 -14.10
N ILE A 130 -12.01 -0.53 -13.79
CA ILE A 130 -11.69 -1.58 -12.82
C ILE A 130 -10.54 -2.45 -13.34
N ASP A 131 -10.56 -2.80 -14.63
CA ASP A 131 -9.47 -3.56 -15.25
C ASP A 131 -8.15 -2.78 -15.21
N LEU A 132 -8.20 -1.46 -15.44
CA LEU A 132 -7.03 -0.59 -15.35
C LEU A 132 -6.46 -0.55 -13.92
N VAL A 133 -7.31 -0.40 -12.91
CA VAL A 133 -6.88 -0.40 -11.49
C VAL A 133 -6.31 -1.76 -11.09
N LEU A 134 -6.94 -2.85 -11.52
CA LEU A 134 -6.42 -4.21 -11.27
C LEU A 134 -5.04 -4.39 -11.89
N LYS A 135 -4.88 -3.96 -13.15
CA LYS A 135 -3.60 -4.03 -13.86
C LYS A 135 -2.53 -3.19 -13.18
N TRP A 136 -2.85 -1.96 -12.77
CA TRP A 136 -1.96 -1.10 -11.97
C TRP A 136 -1.52 -1.81 -10.68
N SER A 137 -2.47 -2.30 -9.89
CA SER A 137 -2.17 -2.88 -8.57
C SER A 137 -1.38 -4.19 -8.67
N LYS A 138 -1.66 -5.04 -9.67
CA LYS A 138 -0.85 -6.25 -9.94
C LYS A 138 0.55 -5.89 -10.40
N THR A 139 0.70 -4.86 -11.23
CA THR A 139 2.00 -4.41 -11.73
C THR A 139 2.88 -3.85 -10.62
N VAL A 140 2.31 -3.05 -9.72
CA VAL A 140 3.03 -2.55 -8.54
C VAL A 140 3.57 -3.71 -7.69
N ASN A 141 2.75 -4.73 -7.41
CA ASN A 141 3.21 -5.90 -6.65
C ASN A 141 4.36 -6.63 -7.35
N LYS A 142 4.25 -6.82 -8.68
CA LYS A 142 5.29 -7.46 -9.48
C LYS A 142 6.61 -6.68 -9.40
N GLU A 143 6.58 -5.39 -9.67
CA GLU A 143 7.78 -4.54 -9.71
C GLU A 143 8.44 -4.43 -8.33
N ILE A 144 7.65 -4.31 -7.25
CA ILE A 144 8.16 -4.36 -5.88
C ILE A 144 8.90 -5.68 -5.65
N GLY A 145 8.28 -6.84 -5.95
CA GLY A 145 8.92 -8.14 -5.74
C GLY A 145 10.19 -8.38 -6.56
N GLU A 146 10.31 -7.73 -7.73
CA GLU A 146 11.49 -7.86 -8.58
C GLU A 146 12.67 -6.99 -8.10
N TRP A 147 12.38 -5.78 -7.61
CA TRP A 147 13.38 -4.72 -7.38
C TRP A 147 13.67 -4.42 -5.92
N ILE A 148 12.69 -4.55 -5.01
CA ILE A 148 12.89 -4.15 -3.61
C ILE A 148 13.79 -5.17 -2.90
N LYS A 149 15.06 -4.82 -2.73
CA LYS A 149 16.09 -5.70 -2.17
C LYS A 149 17.07 -4.87 -1.34
N GLY A 150 17.73 -5.53 -0.39
CA GLY A 150 18.80 -4.92 0.40
C GLY A 150 18.34 -3.92 1.46
N LEU A 151 17.06 -3.97 1.86
CA LEU A 151 16.59 -3.19 3.01
C LEU A 151 17.25 -3.71 4.29
N VAL A 152 17.86 -2.80 5.03
CA VAL A 152 18.46 -3.08 6.34
C VAL A 152 17.53 -2.61 7.45
N PRO A 153 17.54 -3.26 8.62
CA PRO A 153 16.75 -2.79 9.76
C PRO A 153 17.17 -1.39 10.19
N PHE A 154 16.24 -0.65 10.80
CA PHE A 154 16.55 0.62 11.44
C PHE A 154 17.64 0.44 12.52
N PRO A 155 18.47 1.48 12.75
CA PRO A 155 19.44 1.46 13.83
C PRO A 155 18.79 1.08 15.17
N ASN A 156 19.49 0.27 15.97
CA ASN A 156 19.06 -0.21 17.27
C ASN A 156 17.88 -1.20 17.27
N PHE A 157 17.32 -1.58 16.11
CA PHE A 157 16.21 -2.53 16.07
C PHE A 157 16.59 -3.87 16.72
N LYS A 158 17.76 -4.42 16.38
CA LYS A 158 18.22 -5.71 16.88
C LYS A 158 18.40 -5.69 18.40
N GLU A 159 19.07 -4.68 18.92
CA GLU A 159 19.32 -4.47 20.35
C GLU A 159 18.01 -4.26 21.13
N SER A 160 17.03 -3.59 20.50
CA SER A 160 15.70 -3.39 21.07
C SER A 160 14.91 -4.71 21.11
N LEU A 161 14.96 -5.48 20.02
CA LEU A 161 14.32 -6.79 19.91
C LEU A 161 14.86 -7.75 20.96
N GLU A 162 16.18 -7.81 21.16
CA GLU A 162 16.82 -8.66 22.17
C GLU A 162 16.38 -8.34 23.61
N LYS A 163 16.04 -7.09 23.91
CA LYS A 163 15.48 -6.67 25.20
C LYS A 163 14.00 -7.03 25.29
N LEU A 164 13.27 -6.82 24.20
CA LEU A 164 11.82 -7.03 24.11
C LEU A 164 11.43 -8.50 24.29
N VAL A 165 12.11 -9.42 23.59
CA VAL A 165 11.79 -10.87 23.64
C VAL A 165 12.06 -11.51 25.02
N ARG A 166 12.77 -10.81 25.92
CA ARG A 166 12.93 -11.25 27.32
C ARG A 166 11.70 -10.96 28.18
N LYS A 167 10.80 -10.08 27.71
CA LYS A 167 9.65 -9.56 28.44
C LYS A 167 8.32 -9.89 27.76
N ALA A 168 8.32 -10.13 26.46
CA ALA A 168 7.12 -10.40 25.66
C ALA A 168 7.35 -11.54 24.66
N ASP A 169 6.29 -12.28 24.38
CA ASP A 169 6.20 -13.06 23.14
C ASP A 169 6.09 -12.08 21.97
N ALA A 170 6.78 -12.36 20.86
CA ALA A 170 6.83 -11.44 19.73
C ALA A 170 6.61 -12.17 18.40
N ILE A 171 5.76 -11.60 17.55
CA ILE A 171 5.50 -12.09 16.19
C ILE A 171 5.62 -10.93 15.21
N VAL A 172 6.18 -11.18 14.03
CA VAL A 172 6.13 -10.24 12.91
C VAL A 172 4.72 -10.22 12.35
N VAL A 173 4.11 -9.03 12.34
CA VAL A 173 2.85 -8.78 11.65
C VAL A 173 3.15 -7.99 10.38
N SER A 174 2.46 -8.28 9.29
CA SER A 174 2.67 -7.56 8.05
C SER A 174 1.40 -7.56 7.22
N GLN A 175 1.11 -6.41 6.60
CA GLN A 175 0.11 -6.32 5.55
C GLN A 175 0.69 -6.61 4.16
N THR A 176 2.03 -6.72 4.06
CA THR A 176 2.69 -7.13 2.81
C THR A 176 2.41 -8.64 2.59
N PRO A 177 2.02 -9.06 1.38
CA PRO A 177 1.84 -10.47 1.06
C PRO A 177 3.08 -11.29 1.43
N VAL A 178 2.88 -12.50 1.98
CA VAL A 178 3.99 -13.35 2.48
C VAL A 178 5.03 -13.62 1.39
N GLU A 179 4.60 -13.70 0.13
CA GLU A 179 5.48 -13.90 -1.03
C GLU A 179 6.50 -12.76 -1.21
N ALA A 180 6.18 -11.55 -0.74
CA ALA A 180 7.06 -10.38 -0.80
C ALA A 180 7.92 -10.21 0.47
N LEU A 181 7.81 -11.12 1.45
CA LEU A 181 8.60 -11.13 2.70
C LEU A 181 9.66 -12.25 2.72
N ARG A 182 9.71 -13.09 1.68
CA ARG A 182 10.64 -14.23 1.57
C ARG A 182 11.85 -13.92 0.70
#